data_AF-A0A9N9T3N8-F1
#
_entry.id   AF-A0A9N9T3N8-F1
#
_cell.length_a   1.000
_cell.length_b   1.000
_cell.length_c   1.000
_cell.angle_alpha   90.00
_cell.angle_beta   90.00
_cell.angle_gamma   90.00
#
_symmetry.space_group_name_H-M   'P 1'
#
loop_
_entity.id
_entity.type
_entity.pdbx_description
1 polymer ?
#
loop_
_entity_poly.entity_id
_entity_poly.type
_entity_poly.pdbx_seq_one_letter_code
_entity_poly.pdbx_strand_id
1 'polypeptide(L)'
;MRIDHLTKNEKMRIWMGKPLHGRHQNELSQDYVDNIASNYWLTSENMFPETEGSLLPIQDQVIPNKNYLKYIVKDPQVQNDKCRYGCQAQETIQYLTGGCLAFAATEYKERHDSVGKILHQEIASKLGLLQTNHLPYYQYVPESILENDNYMLYWDRTVLTDQTVAHNRPHLVLVNKLTRQTTLIDVAIPNSNNLRVKYNEKIAKYRDLEIQIRRQWRMESTQTIILSTTGVIPKNLLENIKSWV
;
A
#
# COMPACT_ATOMS: atom_id res chain seq x y z
N MET A 1 26.31 -26.56 14.40
CA MET A 1 26.25 -25.56 15.48
C MET A 1 24.99 -25.85 16.29
N ARG A 2 25.12 -26.39 17.52
CA ARG A 2 23.96 -26.73 18.38
C ARG A 2 23.24 -25.45 18.78
N ILE A 3 21.92 -25.39 18.55
CA ILE A 3 21.08 -24.18 18.68
C ILE A 3 20.67 -23.92 20.16
N ASP A 4 21.04 -24.82 21.07
CA ASP A 4 20.45 -24.90 22.41
C ASP A 4 21.02 -23.91 23.45
N HIS A 5 22.04 -23.10 23.10
CA HIS A 5 22.67 -22.14 24.01
C HIS A 5 22.53 -20.66 23.60
N LEU A 6 21.82 -20.38 22.50
CA LEU A 6 21.66 -19.00 22.03
C LEU A 6 20.54 -18.30 22.80
N THR A 7 20.83 -17.12 23.33
CA THR A 7 19.82 -16.19 23.86
C THR A 7 18.85 -15.77 22.77
N LYS A 8 17.65 -15.31 23.14
CA LYS A 8 16.65 -14.80 22.19
C LYS A 8 17.22 -13.74 21.25
N ASN A 9 18.06 -12.84 21.77
CA ASN A 9 18.67 -11.76 21.00
C ASN A 9 19.71 -12.29 19.99
N GLU A 10 20.49 -13.30 20.36
CA GLU A 10 21.43 -13.92 19.43
C GLU A 10 20.70 -14.69 18.32
N LYS A 11 19.63 -15.43 18.67
CA LYS A 11 18.77 -16.08 17.67
C LYS A 11 18.17 -15.07 16.69
N MET A 12 17.68 -13.95 17.19
CA MET A 12 17.14 -12.86 16.38
C MET A 12 18.20 -12.27 15.45
N ARG A 13 19.41 -11.99 15.95
CA ARG A 13 20.52 -11.47 15.14
C ARG A 13 20.93 -12.44 14.03
N ILE A 14 21.03 -13.73 14.35
CA ILE A 14 21.37 -14.78 13.37
C ILE A 14 20.29 -14.87 12.29
N TRP A 15 19.01 -14.82 12.68
CA TRP A 15 17.90 -14.85 11.74
C TRP A 15 17.90 -13.63 10.81
N MET A 16 18.02 -12.41 11.37
CA MET A 16 18.13 -11.17 10.59
C MET A 16 19.35 -11.16 9.66
N GLY A 17 20.43 -11.83 10.02
CA GLY A 17 21.62 -11.98 9.18
C GLY A 17 21.41 -12.86 7.93
N LYS A 18 20.29 -13.58 7.80
CA LYS A 18 20.01 -14.42 6.63
C LYS A 18 19.63 -13.56 5.41
N PRO A 19 20.28 -13.71 4.25
CA PRO A 19 20.04 -12.85 3.07
C PRO A 19 18.61 -12.85 2.50
N LEU A 20 17.86 -13.95 2.69
CA LEU A 20 16.47 -14.10 2.25
C LEU A 20 15.51 -14.02 3.44
N HIS A 21 15.52 -15.07 4.28
CA HIS A 21 14.60 -15.22 5.41
C HIS A 21 14.73 -14.12 6.48
N GLY A 22 15.87 -13.43 6.56
CA GLY A 22 16.05 -12.29 7.46
C GLY A 22 15.58 -10.96 6.89
N ARG A 23 15.24 -10.89 5.59
CA ARG A 23 14.97 -9.62 4.91
C ARG A 23 13.70 -8.96 5.42
N HIS A 24 12.60 -9.70 5.54
CA HIS A 24 11.36 -9.13 6.05
C HIS A 24 11.53 -8.59 7.48
N GLN A 25 12.20 -9.33 8.36
CA GLN A 25 12.51 -8.87 9.71
C GLN A 25 13.41 -7.61 9.72
N ASN A 26 14.39 -7.51 8.81
CA ASN A 26 15.21 -6.31 8.67
C ASN A 26 14.37 -5.11 8.20
N GLU A 27 13.44 -5.30 7.25
CA GLU A 27 12.51 -4.25 6.81
C GLU A 27 11.60 -3.81 7.96
N LEU A 28 11.10 -4.75 8.76
CA LEU A 28 10.28 -4.50 9.94
C LEU A 28 11.01 -3.79 11.09
N SER A 29 12.33 -3.92 11.15
CA SER A 29 13.16 -3.34 12.21
C SER A 29 13.65 -1.93 11.89
N GLN A 30 13.25 -1.35 10.75
CA GLN A 30 13.61 0.01 10.39
C GLN A 30 12.88 1.04 11.27
N ASP A 31 13.56 2.11 11.67
CA ASP A 31 13.03 3.10 12.62
C ASP A 31 11.72 3.77 12.16
N TYR A 32 11.54 3.90 10.84
CA TYR A 32 10.36 4.52 10.23
C TYR A 32 9.18 3.56 10.03
N VAL A 33 9.35 2.28 10.35
CA VAL A 33 8.34 1.23 10.19
C VAL A 33 7.64 0.94 11.51
N ASP A 34 6.31 0.80 11.44
CA ASP A 34 5.51 0.31 12.56
C ASP A 34 5.47 -1.22 12.51
N ASN A 35 6.30 -1.86 13.35
CA ASN A 35 6.40 -3.31 13.42
C ASN A 35 5.07 -3.97 13.83
N ILE A 36 4.32 -3.35 14.74
CA ILE A 36 3.08 -3.92 15.28
C ILE A 36 2.01 -3.86 14.20
N ALA A 37 1.81 -2.70 13.59
CA ALA A 37 0.81 -2.54 12.53
C ALA A 37 1.12 -3.43 11.32
N SER A 38 2.40 -3.55 10.94
CA SER A 38 2.83 -4.40 9.82
C SER A 38 2.52 -5.88 10.01
N ASN A 39 2.47 -6.35 11.27
CA ASN A 39 2.18 -7.75 11.61
C ASN A 39 0.77 -7.95 12.18
N TYR A 40 -0.05 -6.90 12.22
CA TYR A 40 -1.38 -6.97 12.83
C TYR A 40 -2.25 -8.06 12.20
N TRP A 41 -2.06 -8.31 10.89
CA TRP A 41 -2.77 -9.35 10.15
C TRP A 41 -2.56 -10.77 10.72
N LEU A 42 -1.42 -11.06 11.37
CA LEU A 42 -1.15 -12.35 12.04
C LEU A 42 -1.94 -12.53 13.34
N THR A 43 -2.47 -11.44 13.88
CA THR A 43 -3.25 -11.43 15.13
C THR A 43 -4.71 -11.07 14.88
N SER A 44 -5.06 -10.70 13.64
CA SER A 44 -6.42 -10.33 13.27
C SER A 44 -7.23 -11.57 12.94
N GLU A 45 -8.45 -11.67 13.45
CA GLU A 45 -9.35 -12.80 13.19
C GLU A 45 -10.00 -12.78 11.79
N ASN A 46 -9.49 -11.93 10.88
CA ASN A 46 -10.11 -11.62 9.59
C ASN A 46 -9.47 -12.37 8.41
N MET A 47 -8.52 -13.27 8.67
CA MET A 47 -7.77 -14.01 7.66
C MET A 47 -7.98 -15.51 7.80
N PHE A 48 -8.12 -16.20 6.68
CA PHE A 48 -8.14 -17.67 6.67
C PHE A 48 -6.73 -18.22 6.93
N PRO A 49 -6.57 -19.29 7.74
CA PRO A 49 -5.27 -19.89 8.02
C PRO A 49 -4.46 -20.26 6.78
N GLU A 50 -5.14 -20.67 5.70
CA GLU A 50 -4.52 -21.00 4.41
C GLU A 50 -3.89 -19.77 3.74
N THR A 51 -4.55 -18.62 3.84
CA THR A 51 -4.02 -17.34 3.34
C THR A 51 -2.79 -16.93 4.14
N GLU A 52 -2.85 -17.06 5.47
CA GLU A 52 -1.70 -16.76 6.33
C GLU A 52 -0.49 -17.64 6.01
N GLY A 53 -0.72 -18.95 5.89
CA GLY A 53 0.31 -19.92 5.52
C GLY A 53 0.93 -19.66 4.14
N SER A 54 0.18 -19.02 3.22
CA SER A 54 0.67 -18.64 1.90
C SER A 54 1.48 -17.34 1.89
N LEU A 55 1.18 -16.40 2.79
CA LEU A 55 1.87 -15.10 2.87
C LEU A 55 3.27 -15.21 3.46
N LEU A 56 3.49 -16.10 4.44
CA LEU A 56 4.79 -16.25 5.10
C LEU A 56 5.91 -16.64 4.11
N PRO A 57 5.75 -17.65 3.23
CA PRO A 57 6.74 -17.96 2.18
C PRO A 57 7.04 -16.80 1.22
N ILE A 58 6.05 -15.93 0.96
CA ILE A 58 6.21 -14.73 0.13
C ILE A 58 7.12 -13.73 0.85
N GLN A 59 6.85 -13.45 2.12
CA GLN A 59 7.65 -12.55 2.95
C GLN A 59 9.09 -13.07 3.12
N ASP A 60 9.24 -14.38 3.28
CA ASP A 60 10.53 -15.06 3.42
C ASP A 60 11.32 -15.19 2.11
N GLN A 61 10.68 -14.88 0.99
CA GLN A 61 11.26 -14.96 -0.36
C GLN A 61 11.64 -16.38 -0.78
N VAL A 62 10.89 -17.38 -0.31
CA VAL A 62 11.15 -18.79 -0.56
C VAL A 62 10.18 -19.44 -1.55
N ILE A 63 9.25 -18.65 -2.13
CA ILE A 63 8.43 -19.15 -3.24
C ILE A 63 9.31 -19.38 -4.48
N PRO A 64 9.18 -20.55 -5.14
CA PRO A 64 9.89 -20.86 -6.38
C PRO A 64 9.70 -19.78 -7.47
N ASN A 65 10.76 -19.04 -7.73
CA ASN A 65 10.92 -18.11 -8.85
C ASN A 65 12.25 -18.39 -9.54
N LYS A 66 12.48 -17.88 -10.76
CA LYS A 66 13.71 -18.21 -11.50
C LYS A 66 14.99 -17.81 -10.77
N ASN A 67 14.99 -16.69 -10.03
CA ASN A 67 16.15 -16.29 -9.25
C ASN A 67 16.43 -17.29 -8.10
N TYR A 68 15.39 -17.68 -7.36
CA TYR A 68 15.47 -18.66 -6.29
C TYR A 68 15.90 -20.03 -6.82
N LEU A 69 15.31 -20.50 -7.92
CA LEU A 69 15.65 -21.78 -8.52
C LEU A 69 17.09 -21.81 -9.02
N LYS A 70 17.58 -20.71 -9.62
CA LYS A 70 18.95 -20.63 -10.14
C LYS A 70 20.01 -20.54 -9.04
N TYR A 71 19.82 -19.70 -8.04
CA TYR A 71 20.88 -19.39 -7.06
C TYR A 71 20.77 -20.17 -5.75
N ILE A 72 19.55 -20.53 -5.33
CA ILE A 72 19.31 -21.21 -4.05
C ILE A 72 19.18 -22.71 -4.26
N VAL A 73 18.24 -23.13 -5.12
CA VAL A 73 18.05 -24.56 -5.44
C VAL A 73 19.19 -25.08 -6.34
N LYS A 74 19.78 -24.19 -7.15
CA LYS A 74 20.80 -24.52 -8.15
C LYS A 74 20.30 -25.56 -9.16
N ASP A 75 19.06 -25.38 -9.60
CA ASP A 75 18.43 -26.24 -10.59
C ASP A 75 19.16 -26.12 -11.95
N PRO A 76 19.75 -27.22 -12.48
CA PRO A 76 20.50 -27.19 -13.73
C PRO A 76 19.62 -26.88 -14.96
N GLN A 77 18.29 -27.02 -14.86
CA GLN A 77 17.36 -26.68 -15.94
C GLN A 77 17.15 -25.17 -16.08
N VAL A 78 17.44 -24.38 -15.05
CA VAL A 78 17.21 -22.93 -15.03
C VAL A 78 18.45 -22.19 -15.52
N GLN A 79 18.47 -21.88 -16.82
CA GLN A 79 19.62 -21.24 -17.48
C GLN A 79 19.77 -19.74 -17.13
N ASN A 80 18.66 -19.02 -16.90
CA ASN A 80 18.66 -17.60 -16.57
C ASN A 80 17.68 -17.26 -15.45
N ASP A 81 17.92 -16.12 -14.80
CA ASP A 81 17.10 -15.55 -13.74
C ASP A 81 16.19 -14.41 -14.24
N LYS A 82 16.04 -14.25 -15.56
CA LYS A 82 15.25 -13.15 -16.15
C LYS A 82 13.76 -13.42 -16.01
N CYS A 83 12.99 -12.35 -15.81
CA CYS A 83 11.54 -12.41 -15.70
C CYS A 83 10.90 -13.28 -16.80
N ARG A 84 10.11 -14.27 -16.41
CA ARG A 84 9.38 -15.16 -17.32
C ARG A 84 8.32 -14.44 -18.17
N TYR A 85 7.92 -13.24 -17.76
CA TYR A 85 6.95 -12.39 -18.47
C TYR A 85 7.61 -11.41 -19.45
N GLY A 86 8.84 -11.68 -19.88
CA GLY A 86 9.52 -10.93 -20.94
C GLY A 86 10.23 -9.64 -20.49
N CYS A 87 10.27 -9.35 -19.18
CA CYS A 87 11.01 -8.21 -18.66
C CYS A 87 12.52 -8.51 -18.50
N GLN A 88 13.37 -7.48 -18.61
CA GLN A 88 14.84 -7.62 -18.55
C GLN A 88 15.42 -7.73 -17.12
N ALA A 89 14.60 -7.50 -16.10
CA ALA A 89 15.03 -7.58 -14.70
C ALA A 89 15.08 -9.03 -14.20
N GLN A 90 15.76 -9.22 -13.07
CA GLN A 90 15.81 -10.51 -12.36
C GLN A 90 14.45 -10.83 -11.74
N GLU A 91 14.00 -12.07 -11.88
CA GLU A 91 12.74 -12.56 -11.35
C GLU A 91 12.84 -12.89 -9.87
N THR A 92 12.77 -11.88 -9.02
CA THR A 92 12.63 -12.03 -7.57
C THR A 92 11.17 -11.85 -7.16
N ILE A 93 10.79 -12.29 -5.95
CA ILE A 93 9.45 -12.01 -5.41
C ILE A 93 9.18 -10.50 -5.40
N GLN A 94 10.13 -9.70 -4.91
CA GLN A 94 10.00 -8.23 -4.88
C GLN A 94 9.78 -7.64 -6.29
N TYR A 95 10.46 -8.18 -7.30
CA TYR A 95 10.23 -7.74 -8.68
C TYR A 95 8.84 -8.13 -9.17
N LEU A 96 8.40 -9.37 -8.95
CA LEU A 96 7.08 -9.82 -9.35
C LEU A 96 5.96 -9.05 -8.64
N THR A 97 6.13 -8.73 -7.35
CA THR A 97 5.08 -8.08 -6.56
C THR A 97 5.01 -6.56 -6.71
N GLY A 98 6.03 -5.88 -7.25
CA GLY A 98 5.93 -4.42 -7.44
C GLY A 98 6.88 -3.79 -8.46
N GLY A 99 7.59 -4.56 -9.27
CA GLY A 99 8.50 -4.05 -10.31
C GLY A 99 8.25 -4.58 -11.73
N CYS A 100 7.45 -5.63 -11.88
CA CYS A 100 7.21 -6.30 -13.15
C CYS A 100 6.30 -5.45 -14.04
N LEU A 101 6.84 -5.00 -15.18
CA LEU A 101 6.09 -4.15 -16.11
C LEU A 101 4.90 -4.88 -16.73
N ALA A 102 4.98 -6.21 -16.86
CA ALA A 102 3.88 -7.03 -17.36
C ALA A 102 2.63 -6.96 -16.47
N PHE A 103 2.77 -6.63 -15.19
CA PHE A 103 1.68 -6.58 -14.21
C PHE A 103 1.23 -5.16 -13.88
N ALA A 104 1.91 -4.15 -14.41
CA ALA A 104 1.65 -2.75 -14.07
C ALA A 104 0.24 -2.29 -14.47
N ALA A 105 -0.25 -2.71 -15.64
CA ALA A 105 -1.54 -2.28 -16.17
C ALA A 105 -2.74 -3.08 -15.62
N THR A 106 -2.51 -4.25 -15.02
CA THR A 106 -3.54 -5.18 -14.53
C THR A 106 -3.44 -5.38 -13.02
N GLU A 107 -2.64 -6.34 -12.55
CA GLU A 107 -2.53 -6.76 -11.14
C GLU A 107 -2.21 -5.59 -10.20
N TYR A 108 -1.36 -4.66 -10.65
CA TYR A 108 -0.94 -3.55 -9.79
C TYR A 108 -2.05 -2.51 -9.67
N LYS A 109 -2.80 -2.29 -10.75
CA LYS A 109 -3.99 -1.45 -10.77
C LYS A 109 -5.12 -2.07 -9.95
N GLU A 110 -5.37 -3.37 -10.09
CA GLU A 110 -6.44 -4.05 -9.33
C GLU A 110 -6.17 -4.03 -7.83
N ARG A 111 -4.94 -4.31 -7.39
CA ARG A 111 -4.57 -4.21 -5.97
C ARG A 111 -4.74 -2.79 -5.45
N HIS A 112 -4.34 -1.82 -6.27
CA HIS A 112 -4.49 -0.41 -5.96
C HIS A 112 -5.97 -0.06 -5.75
N ASP A 113 -6.84 -0.43 -6.69
CA ASP A 113 -8.27 -0.15 -6.64
C ASP A 113 -8.94 -0.87 -5.47
N SER A 114 -8.57 -2.12 -5.18
CA SER A 114 -9.08 -2.88 -4.03
C SER A 114 -8.79 -2.20 -2.70
N VAL A 115 -7.57 -1.68 -2.50
CA VAL A 115 -7.23 -0.93 -1.28
C VAL A 115 -8.04 0.37 -1.22
N GLY A 116 -8.19 1.07 -2.35
CA GLY A 116 -9.03 2.26 -2.42
C GLY A 116 -10.50 1.97 -2.04
N LYS A 117 -11.06 0.84 -2.49
CA LYS A 117 -12.43 0.42 -2.17
C LYS A 117 -12.63 0.21 -0.68
N ILE A 118 -11.68 -0.47 -0.02
CA ILE A 118 -11.70 -0.68 1.43
C ILE A 118 -11.74 0.67 2.14
N LEU A 119 -10.83 1.59 1.79
CA LEU A 119 -10.77 2.90 2.40
C LEU A 119 -12.04 3.72 2.16
N HIS A 120 -12.57 3.69 0.95
CA HIS A 120 -13.82 4.36 0.61
C HIS A 120 -14.94 3.89 1.54
N GLN A 121 -15.11 2.58 1.70
CA GLN A 121 -16.15 2.00 2.54
C GLN A 121 -15.98 2.35 4.02
N GLU A 122 -14.76 2.25 4.55
CA GLU A 122 -14.46 2.58 5.95
C GLU A 122 -14.74 4.06 6.25
N ILE A 123 -14.25 4.97 5.39
CA ILE A 123 -14.47 6.41 5.53
C ILE A 123 -15.96 6.72 5.42
N ALA A 124 -16.64 6.18 4.41
CA ALA A 124 -18.04 6.44 4.18
C ALA A 124 -18.94 5.91 5.32
N SER A 125 -18.64 4.72 5.85
CA SER A 125 -19.34 4.17 7.02
C SER A 125 -19.11 5.05 8.25
N LYS A 126 -17.87 5.47 8.50
CA LYS A 126 -17.52 6.28 9.68
C LYS A 126 -18.18 7.66 9.67
N LEU A 127 -18.34 8.25 8.49
CA LEU A 127 -18.94 9.59 8.32
C LEU A 127 -20.45 9.56 8.12
N GLY A 128 -21.09 8.40 8.23
CA GLY A 128 -22.53 8.26 8.03
C GLY A 128 -22.98 8.58 6.60
N LEU A 129 -22.14 8.26 5.60
CA LEU A 129 -22.42 8.43 4.18
C LEU A 129 -23.07 7.19 3.55
N LEU A 130 -22.94 6.02 4.17
CA LEU A 130 -23.59 4.79 3.75
C LEU A 130 -24.79 4.47 4.64
N GLN A 131 -25.89 4.03 4.03
CA GLN A 131 -27.06 3.53 4.75
C GLN A 131 -27.07 1.99 4.89
N THR A 132 -26.18 1.31 4.18
CA THR A 132 -26.11 -0.16 4.14
C THR A 132 -25.09 -0.70 5.12
N ASN A 133 -25.26 -1.97 5.47
CA ASN A 133 -24.26 -2.71 6.26
C ASN A 133 -22.91 -2.78 5.53
N HIS A 134 -21.87 -2.97 6.32
CA HIS A 134 -20.52 -3.24 5.83
C HIS A 134 -20.51 -4.51 4.96
N LEU A 135 -19.90 -4.42 3.79
CA LEU A 135 -19.81 -5.50 2.81
C LEU A 135 -18.36 -5.97 2.69
N PRO A 136 -18.11 -7.24 2.39
CA PRO A 136 -16.78 -7.71 2.04
C PRO A 136 -16.18 -6.90 0.88
N TYR A 137 -14.88 -6.60 0.95
CA TYR A 137 -14.20 -5.71 0.00
C TYR A 137 -14.35 -6.13 -1.48
N TYR A 138 -14.50 -7.43 -1.74
CA TYR A 138 -14.67 -7.99 -3.09
C TYR A 138 -16.09 -7.86 -3.63
N GLN A 139 -17.09 -7.57 -2.78
CA GLN A 139 -18.47 -7.27 -3.17
C GLN A 139 -18.76 -5.77 -3.22
N TYR A 140 -17.94 -4.97 -2.54
CA TYR A 140 -18.16 -3.54 -2.45
C TYR A 140 -17.85 -2.83 -3.77
N VAL A 141 -18.80 -2.02 -4.23
CA VAL A 141 -18.67 -1.12 -5.38
C VAL A 141 -18.86 0.31 -4.89
N PRO A 142 -17.80 1.14 -4.89
CA PRO A 142 -17.91 2.54 -4.49
C PRO A 142 -18.82 3.34 -5.41
N GLU A 143 -19.68 4.16 -4.84
CA GLU A 143 -20.38 5.20 -5.58
C GLU A 143 -19.42 6.34 -5.91
N SER A 144 -19.56 6.94 -7.10
CA SER A 144 -18.65 8.01 -7.54
C SER A 144 -18.68 9.24 -6.64
N ILE A 145 -19.81 9.49 -5.97
CA ILE A 145 -20.01 10.59 -5.04
C ILE A 145 -20.92 10.09 -3.93
N LEU A 146 -20.50 10.27 -2.68
CA LEU A 146 -21.36 10.19 -1.52
C LEU A 146 -21.40 11.54 -0.83
N GLU A 147 -22.56 11.96 -0.36
CA GLU A 147 -22.73 13.29 0.22
C GLU A 147 -23.80 13.28 1.33
N ASN A 148 -23.52 14.00 2.41
CA ASN A 148 -24.50 14.39 3.43
C ASN A 148 -24.30 15.87 3.78
N ASP A 149 -24.99 16.38 4.81
CA ASP A 149 -24.93 17.80 5.19
C ASP A 149 -23.51 18.28 5.56
N ASN A 150 -22.66 17.37 6.06
CA ASN A 150 -21.36 17.71 6.64
C ASN A 150 -20.18 17.27 5.76
N TYR A 151 -20.34 16.24 4.95
CA TYR A 151 -19.26 15.58 4.22
C TYR A 151 -19.64 15.27 2.78
N MET A 152 -18.63 15.26 1.92
CA MET A 152 -18.72 14.77 0.55
C MET A 152 -17.49 13.94 0.24
N LEU A 153 -17.68 12.75 -0.33
CA LEU A 153 -16.63 11.81 -0.66
C LEU A 153 -16.69 11.49 -2.15
N TYR A 154 -15.64 11.84 -2.89
CA TYR A 154 -15.49 11.47 -4.29
C TYR A 154 -14.64 10.21 -4.43
N TRP A 155 -15.07 9.31 -5.31
CA TRP A 155 -14.33 8.12 -5.72
C TRP A 155 -13.86 8.22 -7.17
N ASP A 156 -12.56 8.01 -7.39
CA ASP A 156 -11.89 7.91 -8.71
C ASP A 156 -12.41 8.91 -9.75
N ARG A 157 -12.56 10.17 -9.34
CA ARG A 157 -13.15 11.24 -10.16
C ARG A 157 -12.13 12.32 -10.46
N THR A 158 -12.09 12.74 -11.72
CA THR A 158 -11.30 13.91 -12.13
C THR A 158 -11.87 15.17 -11.48
N VAL A 159 -11.02 15.89 -10.76
CA VAL A 159 -11.30 17.23 -10.25
C VAL A 159 -11.08 18.23 -11.37
N LEU A 160 -12.15 18.91 -11.76
CA LEU A 160 -12.10 19.95 -12.80
C LEU A 160 -11.55 21.25 -12.22
N THR A 161 -10.48 21.75 -12.83
CA THR A 161 -9.78 22.96 -12.43
C THR A 161 -9.75 24.00 -13.56
N ASP A 162 -9.74 25.29 -13.23
CA ASP A 162 -9.74 26.39 -14.23
C ASP A 162 -8.46 26.40 -15.05
N GLN A 163 -7.37 25.96 -14.43
CA GLN A 163 -6.07 25.78 -15.07
C GLN A 163 -5.80 24.30 -15.28
N THR A 164 -5.10 23.96 -16.34
CA THR A 164 -4.68 22.58 -16.60
C THR A 164 -3.71 22.11 -15.52
N VAL A 165 -4.11 21.10 -14.76
CA VAL A 165 -3.26 20.41 -13.78
C VAL A 165 -2.99 19.00 -14.29
N ALA A 166 -1.72 18.60 -14.35
CA ALA A 166 -1.32 17.30 -14.90
C ALA A 166 -1.82 16.11 -14.07
N HIS A 167 -1.96 16.29 -12.75
CA HIS A 167 -2.43 15.28 -11.81
C HIS A 167 -3.67 15.78 -11.07
N ASN A 168 -4.85 15.45 -11.58
CA ASN A 168 -6.13 15.95 -11.08
C ASN A 168 -7.15 14.86 -10.75
N ARG A 169 -6.72 13.60 -10.64
CA ARG A 169 -7.59 12.45 -10.32
C ARG A 169 -7.00 11.63 -9.16
N PRO A 170 -7.14 12.11 -7.91
CA PRO A 170 -6.87 11.28 -6.74
C PRO A 170 -7.86 10.11 -6.68
N HIS A 171 -7.50 9.04 -5.97
CA HIS A 171 -8.41 7.91 -5.77
C HIS A 171 -9.62 8.29 -4.94
N LEU A 172 -9.40 9.16 -3.96
CA LEU A 172 -10.40 9.60 -3.00
C LEU A 172 -10.23 11.10 -2.75
N VAL A 173 -11.35 11.83 -2.70
CA VAL A 173 -11.35 13.23 -2.24
C VAL A 173 -12.44 13.38 -1.19
N LEU A 174 -12.02 13.61 0.06
CA LEU A 174 -12.92 13.86 1.18
C LEU A 174 -13.01 15.36 1.42
N VAL A 175 -14.22 15.90 1.39
CA VAL A 175 -14.51 17.29 1.72
C VAL A 175 -15.31 17.33 3.02
N ASN A 176 -14.76 18.01 4.01
CA ASN A 176 -15.48 18.39 5.23
C ASN A 176 -16.05 19.80 5.02
N LYS A 177 -17.38 19.90 4.93
CA LYS A 177 -18.11 21.14 4.66
C LYS A 177 -18.11 22.09 5.87
N LEU A 178 -18.08 21.54 7.09
CA LEU A 178 -18.10 22.32 8.33
C LEU A 178 -16.79 23.08 8.53
N THR A 179 -15.67 22.38 8.38
CA THR A 179 -14.32 22.98 8.55
C THR A 179 -13.76 23.53 7.25
N ARG A 180 -14.47 23.35 6.11
CA ARG A 180 -14.02 23.72 4.77
C ARG A 180 -12.63 23.15 4.45
N GLN A 181 -12.41 21.90 4.83
CA GLN A 181 -11.16 21.18 4.60
C GLN A 181 -11.35 20.12 3.53
N THR A 182 -10.37 19.99 2.63
CA THR A 182 -10.35 18.92 1.64
C THR A 182 -9.13 18.03 1.84
N THR A 183 -9.33 16.72 1.89
CA THR A 183 -8.27 15.72 1.96
C THR A 183 -8.24 14.95 0.65
N LEU A 184 -7.15 15.06 -0.10
CA LEU A 184 -6.85 14.24 -1.27
C LEU A 184 -6.17 12.98 -0.80
N ILE A 185 -6.74 11.82 -1.11
CA ILE A 185 -6.21 10.54 -0.67
C ILE A 185 -5.84 9.74 -1.91
N ASP A 186 -4.58 9.34 -1.96
CA ASP A 186 -4.02 8.60 -3.07
C ASP A 186 -3.32 7.35 -2.53
N VAL A 187 -3.76 6.18 -2.97
CA VAL A 187 -3.11 4.93 -2.56
C VAL A 187 -1.86 4.72 -3.42
N ALA A 188 -0.89 3.98 -2.90
CA ALA A 188 0.30 3.57 -3.61
C ALA A 188 0.75 2.22 -3.09
N ILE A 189 1.20 1.35 -3.99
CA ILE A 189 1.79 0.04 -3.62
C ILE A 189 3.23 0.03 -4.17
N PRO A 190 4.13 0.88 -3.65
CA PRO A 190 5.52 0.89 -4.12
C PRO A 190 6.28 -0.33 -3.60
N ASN A 191 7.43 -0.66 -4.18
CA ASN A 191 8.36 -1.58 -3.52
C ASN A 191 8.97 -0.92 -2.27
N SER A 192 9.24 -1.72 -1.21
CA SER A 192 9.75 -1.26 0.10
C SER A 192 10.97 -0.32 -0.04
N ASN A 193 11.89 -0.65 -0.94
CA ASN A 193 13.15 0.08 -1.14
C ASN A 193 12.97 1.51 -1.67
N ASN A 194 11.82 1.85 -2.24
CA ASN A 194 11.54 3.15 -2.88
C ASN A 194 10.40 3.91 -2.21
N LEU A 195 9.93 3.46 -1.05
CA LEU A 195 8.75 3.97 -0.36
C LEU A 195 8.80 5.50 -0.19
N ARG A 196 9.88 6.01 0.39
CA ARG A 196 10.06 7.45 0.69
C ARG A 196 10.15 8.31 -0.57
N VAL A 197 10.87 7.85 -1.58
CA VAL A 197 11.02 8.58 -2.85
C VAL A 197 9.67 8.66 -3.57
N LYS A 198 8.95 7.53 -3.66
CA LYS A 198 7.62 7.48 -4.30
C LYS A 198 6.58 8.30 -3.56
N TYR A 199 6.65 8.31 -2.23
CA TYR A 199 5.82 9.17 -1.39
C TYR A 199 6.04 10.66 -1.71
N ASN A 200 7.30 11.11 -1.69
CA ASN A 200 7.65 12.51 -1.98
C ASN A 200 7.28 12.93 -3.41
N GLU A 201 7.53 12.07 -4.40
CA GLU A 201 7.13 12.29 -5.80
C GLU A 201 5.62 12.48 -5.92
N LYS A 202 4.82 11.65 -5.25
CA LYS A 202 3.35 11.73 -5.30
C LYS A 202 2.82 12.99 -4.61
N ILE A 203 3.33 13.33 -3.41
CA ILE A 203 2.94 14.59 -2.75
C ILE A 203 3.26 15.79 -3.63
N ALA A 204 4.45 15.84 -4.22
CA ALA A 204 4.85 16.95 -5.08
C ALA A 204 3.89 17.11 -6.29
N LYS A 205 3.40 16.00 -6.85
CA LYS A 205 2.48 16.00 -7.99
C LYS A 205 1.11 16.59 -7.70
N TYR A 206 0.58 16.40 -6.48
CA TYR A 206 -0.75 16.90 -6.12
C TYR A 206 -0.74 18.35 -5.62
N ARG A 207 0.43 18.95 -5.39
CA ARG A 207 0.54 20.32 -4.87
C ARG A 207 -0.18 21.35 -5.73
N ASP A 208 -0.10 21.24 -7.04
CA ASP A 208 -0.82 22.15 -7.95
C ASP A 208 -2.33 21.96 -7.84
N LEU A 209 -2.80 20.73 -7.69
CA LEU A 209 -4.21 20.43 -7.49
C LEU A 209 -4.73 20.99 -6.16
N GLU A 210 -3.97 20.85 -5.07
CA GLU A 210 -4.32 21.43 -3.77
C GLU A 210 -4.54 22.94 -3.87
N ILE A 211 -3.64 23.65 -4.58
CA ILE A 211 -3.74 25.10 -4.78
C ILE A 211 -5.01 25.46 -5.56
N GLN A 212 -5.31 24.73 -6.65
CA GLN A 212 -6.51 24.99 -7.44
C GLN A 212 -7.79 24.72 -6.64
N ILE A 213 -7.87 23.59 -5.93
CA ILE A 213 -9.02 23.25 -5.08
C ILE A 213 -9.23 24.32 -4.00
N ARG A 214 -8.16 24.71 -3.31
CA ARG A 214 -8.23 25.74 -2.26
C ARG A 214 -8.80 27.04 -2.80
N ARG A 215 -8.38 27.45 -4.00
CA ARG A 215 -8.85 28.68 -4.65
C ARG A 215 -10.29 28.55 -5.15
N GLN A 216 -10.59 27.51 -5.91
CA GLN A 216 -11.87 27.35 -6.61
C GLN A 216 -13.02 27.00 -5.66
N TRP A 217 -12.80 26.02 -4.79
CA TRP A 217 -13.80 25.57 -3.83
C TRP A 217 -13.79 26.42 -2.56
N ARG A 218 -12.88 27.41 -2.48
CA ARG A 218 -12.69 28.29 -1.32
C ARG A 218 -12.49 27.47 -0.04
N MET A 219 -11.59 26.49 -0.07
CA MET A 219 -11.29 25.68 1.11
C MET A 219 -10.31 26.41 2.04
N GLU A 220 -10.44 26.20 3.35
CA GLU A 220 -9.51 26.73 4.34
C GLU A 220 -8.17 25.98 4.32
N SER A 221 -8.24 24.66 4.15
CA SER A 221 -7.07 23.83 3.96
C SER A 221 -7.31 22.74 2.92
N THR A 222 -6.23 22.31 2.28
CA THR A 222 -6.21 21.13 1.43
C THR A 222 -4.93 20.37 1.70
N GLN A 223 -5.04 19.06 1.91
CA GLN A 223 -3.90 18.21 2.19
C GLN A 223 -3.95 16.93 1.35
N THR A 224 -2.80 16.51 0.84
CA THR A 224 -2.61 15.23 0.16
C THR A 224 -2.03 14.21 1.12
N ILE A 225 -2.69 13.06 1.19
CA ILE A 225 -2.25 11.92 1.97
C ILE A 225 -2.01 10.76 1.02
N ILE A 226 -0.77 10.27 1.03
CA ILE A 226 -0.39 9.10 0.26
C ILE A 226 -0.42 7.88 1.19
N LEU A 227 -1.24 6.91 0.85
CA LEU A 227 -1.35 5.67 1.60
C LEU A 227 -0.51 4.61 0.91
N SER A 228 0.64 4.29 1.49
CA SER A 228 1.44 3.19 0.99
C SER A 228 1.01 1.87 1.62
N THR A 229 0.55 0.92 0.81
CA THR A 229 0.24 -0.43 1.28
C THR A 229 1.26 -1.41 0.73
N THR A 230 2.45 -1.37 1.31
CA THR A 230 3.32 -2.56 1.33
C THR A 230 2.91 -3.44 2.50
N GLY A 231 3.25 -4.72 2.51
CA GLY A 231 3.11 -5.57 3.72
C GLY A 231 3.93 -5.10 4.94
N VAL A 232 4.44 -3.87 4.89
CA VAL A 232 5.18 -3.13 5.88
C VAL A 232 4.52 -1.76 5.96
N ILE A 233 4.03 -1.40 7.14
CA ILE A 233 3.30 -0.17 7.44
C ILE A 233 4.27 0.87 8.00
N PRO A 234 4.43 2.05 7.37
CA PRO A 234 5.26 3.11 7.93
C PRO A 234 4.51 3.87 9.04
N LYS A 235 5.23 4.36 10.06
CA LYS A 235 4.62 5.01 11.24
C LYS A 235 3.78 6.25 10.89
N ASN A 236 4.22 7.01 9.90
CA ASN A 236 3.52 8.20 9.41
C ASN A 236 2.15 7.88 8.79
N LEU A 237 1.91 6.65 8.33
CA LEU A 237 0.61 6.25 7.79
C LEU A 237 -0.49 6.35 8.85
N LEU A 238 -0.21 5.85 10.06
CA LEU A 238 -1.17 5.87 11.16
C LEU A 238 -1.43 7.29 11.66
N GLU A 239 -0.39 8.13 11.69
CA GLU A 239 -0.53 9.55 12.02
C GLU A 239 -1.41 10.26 10.99
N ASN A 240 -1.18 10.00 9.69
CA ASN A 240 -1.98 10.56 8.61
C ASN A 240 -3.46 10.13 8.72
N ILE A 241 -3.74 8.86 9.01
CA ILE A 241 -5.12 8.33 9.13
C ILE A 241 -5.83 8.92 10.36
N LYS A 242 -5.14 9.07 11.49
CA LYS A 242 -5.74 9.64 12.71
C LYS A 242 -6.21 11.09 12.50
N SER A 243 -5.61 11.82 11.58
CA SER A 243 -6.03 13.19 11.25
C SER A 243 -7.37 13.29 10.50
N TRP A 244 -7.95 12.16 10.07
CA TRP A 244 -9.20 12.15 9.29
C TRP A 244 -10.47 12.26 10.15
N VAL A 245 -10.33 12.23 11.47
CA VAL A 245 -11.40 11.99 12.45
C VAL A 245 -11.37 13.05 13.53
#